data_AF-A0A7S0TET6-F1
#
_entry.id   AF-A0A7S0TET6-F1
#
_cell.length_a   1.000
_cell.length_b   1.000
_cell.length_c   1.000
_cell.angle_alpha   90.00
_cell.angle_beta   90.00
_cell.angle_gamma   90.00
#
_symmetry.space_group_name_H-M   'P 1'
#
loop_
_entity.id
_entity.type
_entity.pdbx_description
1 polymer ?
#
loop_
_entity_poly.entity_id
_entity_poly.type
_entity_poly.pdbx_seq_one_letter_code
_entity_poly.pdbx_strand_id
1 'polypeptide(L)'
;RRDPSFAGCALLANGDYYDADAIDRACRGDGAADGVILARPALLNCSIFAVVARSHPAPLPRLVVLRDYVLNCRRFNAHHKNAKYVLMEMLAKRRHPRHTRYDPLPPGLDIDAVSRCKSLDDILALVFCPDPVPLAIDHPAASTAQAPVAAPTDLKPLPDARRYDDAYFAADLSARSTVATTTGDPRDDDV
;
A
#
# COMPACT_ATOMS: atom_id res chain seq x y z
N ARG A 1 -20.07 16.12 -20.54
CA ARG A 1 -21.37 16.78 -20.28
C ARG A 1 -22.18 15.92 -19.32
N ARG A 2 -22.56 16.47 -18.17
CA ARG A 2 -23.28 15.75 -17.11
C ARG A 2 -24.72 15.45 -17.55
N ASP A 3 -25.18 14.23 -17.30
CA ASP A 3 -26.55 13.84 -17.60
C ASP A 3 -27.52 14.62 -16.67
N PRO A 4 -28.54 15.31 -17.22
CA PRO A 4 -29.49 16.10 -16.44
C PRO A 4 -30.24 15.30 -15.38
N SER A 5 -30.39 13.98 -15.56
CA SER A 5 -31.05 13.09 -14.60
C SER A 5 -30.29 13.00 -13.26
N PHE A 6 -29.00 13.35 -13.22
CA PHE A 6 -28.18 13.41 -12.01
C PHE A 6 -27.95 14.85 -11.53
N ALA A 7 -28.79 15.80 -11.93
CA ALA A 7 -28.75 17.16 -11.39
C ALA A 7 -28.96 17.11 -9.86
N GLY A 8 -27.98 17.62 -9.10
CA GLY A 8 -28.01 17.65 -7.63
C GLY A 8 -27.35 16.46 -6.90
N CYS A 9 -26.91 15.40 -7.60
CA CYS A 9 -26.18 14.29 -6.98
C CYS A 9 -24.66 14.51 -6.99
N ALA A 10 -23.92 14.14 -5.95
CA ALA A 10 -22.45 14.14 -6.06
C ALA A 10 -21.99 13.01 -7.01
N LEU A 11 -21.16 13.33 -7.99
CA LEU A 11 -20.53 12.37 -8.90
C LEU A 11 -19.12 12.05 -8.42
N LEU A 12 -18.86 10.78 -8.12
CA LEU A 12 -17.53 10.32 -7.76
C LEU A 12 -16.95 9.47 -8.89
N ALA A 13 -15.81 9.87 -9.43
CA ALA A 13 -15.10 9.09 -10.43
C ALA A 13 -14.29 7.97 -9.75
N ASN A 14 -14.26 6.78 -10.36
CA ASN A 14 -13.44 5.67 -9.89
C ASN A 14 -12.51 5.23 -11.03
N GLY A 15 -11.23 5.05 -10.74
CA GLY A 15 -10.24 4.72 -11.75
C GLY A 15 -8.82 4.63 -11.20
N ASP A 16 -7.89 4.41 -12.12
CA ASP A 16 -6.45 4.27 -11.85
C ASP A 16 -5.78 5.65 -11.76
N TYR A 17 -6.15 6.44 -10.76
CA TYR A 17 -5.57 7.76 -10.50
C TYR A 17 -4.40 7.65 -9.51
N TYR A 18 -3.17 7.53 -10.03
CA TYR A 18 -1.96 7.31 -9.23
C TYR A 18 -1.19 8.58 -8.88
N ASP A 19 -1.58 9.72 -9.44
CA ASP A 19 -0.93 11.01 -9.24
C ASP A 19 -1.95 12.16 -9.15
N ALA A 20 -1.49 13.29 -8.61
CA ALA A 20 -2.33 14.47 -8.41
C ALA A 20 -2.91 14.99 -9.73
N ASP A 21 -2.15 14.94 -10.82
CA ASP A 21 -2.59 15.46 -12.12
C ASP A 21 -3.74 14.63 -12.70
N ALA A 22 -3.70 13.30 -12.55
CA ALA A 22 -4.76 12.40 -12.98
C ALA A 22 -6.05 12.64 -12.19
N ILE A 23 -5.93 12.91 -10.90
CA ILE A 23 -7.05 13.25 -10.02
C ILE A 23 -7.62 14.63 -10.40
N ASP A 24 -6.75 15.62 -10.58
CA ASP A 24 -7.14 16.97 -10.99
C ASP A 24 -7.83 16.96 -12.35
N ARG A 25 -7.37 16.15 -13.31
CA ARG A 25 -8.05 15.98 -14.61
C ARG A 25 -9.44 15.36 -14.47
N ALA A 26 -9.63 14.43 -13.55
CA ALA A 26 -10.95 13.82 -13.32
C ALA A 26 -11.97 14.81 -12.72
N CYS A 27 -11.47 15.79 -11.95
CA CYS A 27 -12.28 16.78 -11.25
C CYS A 27 -12.37 18.14 -11.99
N ARG A 28 -11.82 18.28 -13.20
CA ARG A 28 -11.84 19.55 -13.97
C ARG A 28 -12.56 19.39 -15.32
N GLY A 29 -13.35 20.40 -15.70
CA GLY A 29 -14.02 20.50 -17.02
C GLY A 29 -15.52 20.15 -17.02
N ASP A 30 -16.11 20.11 -18.23
CA ASP A 30 -17.54 19.93 -18.44
C ASP A 30 -18.02 18.49 -18.18
N GLY A 31 -18.64 18.29 -17.01
CA GLY A 31 -18.98 16.95 -16.51
C GLY A 31 -17.88 16.34 -15.64
N ALA A 32 -17.01 17.19 -15.07
CA ALA A 32 -16.11 16.83 -13.99
C ALA A 32 -16.83 16.11 -12.85
N ALA A 33 -16.12 15.18 -12.23
CA ALA A 33 -16.57 14.58 -10.97
C ALA A 33 -16.40 15.58 -9.82
N ASP A 34 -17.28 15.46 -8.83
CA ASP A 34 -17.20 16.20 -7.56
C ASP A 34 -16.10 15.62 -6.64
N GLY A 35 -15.60 14.42 -6.95
CA GLY A 35 -14.48 13.79 -6.27
C GLY A 35 -14.05 12.48 -6.93
N VAL A 36 -13.06 11.81 -6.33
CA VAL A 36 -12.55 10.51 -6.80
C VAL A 36 -12.59 9.45 -5.69
N ILE A 37 -12.82 8.21 -6.09
CA ILE A 37 -12.67 7.02 -5.26
C ILE A 37 -11.38 6.33 -5.67
N LEU A 38 -10.46 6.17 -4.72
CA LEU A 38 -9.18 5.51 -4.93
C LEU A 38 -9.19 4.13 -4.27
N ALA A 39 -8.94 3.09 -5.06
CA ALA A 39 -8.75 1.73 -4.57
C ALA A 39 -7.28 1.32 -4.66
N ARG A 40 -6.84 0.82 -5.82
CA ARG A 40 -5.46 0.37 -6.04
C ARG A 40 -4.39 1.45 -5.74
N PRO A 41 -4.56 2.74 -6.11
CA PRO A 41 -3.61 3.78 -5.72
C PRO A 41 -3.47 3.94 -4.20
N ALA A 42 -4.58 3.88 -3.46
CA ALA A 42 -4.56 3.98 -1.99
C ALA A 42 -3.98 2.73 -1.34
N LEU A 43 -4.19 1.54 -1.93
CA LEU A 43 -3.56 0.31 -1.48
C LEU A 43 -2.05 0.32 -1.71
N LEU A 44 -1.58 0.99 -2.76
CA LEU A 44 -0.15 1.12 -3.04
C LEU A 44 0.54 2.05 -2.04
N ASN A 45 -0.03 3.23 -1.85
CA ASN A 45 0.48 4.24 -0.94
C ASN A 45 -0.67 5.14 -0.49
N CYS A 46 -1.18 4.92 0.72
CA CYS A 46 -2.32 5.68 1.25
C CYS A 46 -2.03 7.17 1.48
N SER A 47 -0.75 7.58 1.50
CA SER A 47 -0.40 9.02 1.58
C SER A 47 -0.77 9.81 0.32
N ILE A 48 -1.21 9.14 -0.76
CA ILE A 48 -1.78 9.83 -1.94
C ILE A 48 -2.91 10.79 -1.54
N PHE A 49 -3.70 10.48 -0.51
CA PHE A 49 -4.73 11.37 0.00
C PHE A 49 -4.17 12.69 0.55
N ALA A 50 -2.95 12.69 1.10
CA ALA A 50 -2.30 13.90 1.59
C ALA A 50 -1.88 14.83 0.45
N VAL A 51 -1.58 14.25 -0.72
CA VAL A 51 -1.33 15.01 -1.96
C VAL A 51 -2.61 15.62 -2.49
N VAL A 52 -3.69 14.82 -2.54
CA VAL A 52 -5.02 15.29 -2.98
C VAL A 52 -5.54 16.40 -2.08
N ALA A 53 -5.36 16.27 -0.77
CA ALA A 53 -5.70 17.30 0.21
C ALA A 53 -4.77 18.53 0.17
N ARG A 54 -3.72 18.51 -0.67
CA ARG A 54 -2.68 19.55 -0.78
C ARG A 54 -1.93 19.81 0.53
N SER A 55 -1.96 18.84 1.44
CA SER A 55 -1.19 18.87 2.68
C SER A 55 0.28 18.51 2.44
N HIS A 56 0.58 17.78 1.36
CA HIS A 56 1.93 17.44 0.94
C HIS A 56 2.09 17.59 -0.60
N PRO A 57 3.29 17.95 -1.09
CA PRO A 57 3.54 18.12 -2.52
C PRO A 57 3.67 16.79 -3.27
N ALA A 58 3.92 15.68 -2.58
CA ALA A 58 4.09 14.35 -3.15
C ALA A 58 3.72 13.27 -2.11
N PRO A 59 3.46 12.02 -2.54
CA PRO A 59 3.23 10.93 -1.60
C PRO A 59 4.45 10.75 -0.67
N LEU A 60 4.19 10.38 0.58
CA LEU A 60 5.23 10.06 1.56
C LEU A 60 6.03 8.82 1.12
N PRO A 61 7.30 8.72 1.53
CA PRO A 61 8.11 7.54 1.25
C PRO A 61 7.43 6.26 1.73
N ARG A 62 7.44 5.22 0.90
CA ARG A 62 6.73 3.96 1.20
C ARG A 62 7.10 3.36 2.54
N LEU A 63 8.38 3.41 2.94
CA LEU A 63 8.83 2.89 4.23
C LEU A 63 8.12 3.56 5.42
N VAL A 64 7.86 4.87 5.33
CA VAL A 64 7.12 5.63 6.36
C VAL A 64 5.70 5.11 6.46
N VAL A 65 5.04 4.95 5.31
CA VAL A 65 3.66 4.47 5.22
C VAL A 65 3.53 3.03 5.72
N LEU A 66 4.48 2.15 5.40
CA LEU A 66 4.52 0.79 5.91
C LEU A 66 4.69 0.77 7.43
N ARG A 67 5.59 1.60 7.97
CA ARG A 67 5.82 1.75 9.43
C ARG A 67 4.55 2.21 10.14
N ASP A 68 3.94 3.29 9.67
CA ASP A 68 2.70 3.83 10.23
C ASP A 68 1.56 2.82 10.17
N TYR A 69 1.43 2.09 9.05
CA TYR A 69 0.43 1.04 8.91
C TYR A 69 0.61 -0.07 9.96
N VAL A 70 1.81 -0.59 10.14
CA VAL A 70 2.08 -1.67 11.11
C VAL A 70 1.89 -1.20 12.55
N LEU A 71 2.29 0.03 12.88
CA LEU A 71 2.02 0.63 14.19
C LEU A 71 0.52 0.72 14.47
N ASN A 72 -0.29 1.11 13.47
CA ASN A 72 -1.75 1.11 13.59
C ASN A 72 -2.32 -0.31 13.71
N CYS A 73 -1.81 -1.29 12.96
CA CYS A 73 -2.19 -2.69 13.14
C CYS A 73 -1.95 -3.18 14.57
N ARG A 74 -0.82 -2.81 15.19
CA ARG A 74 -0.54 -3.14 16.59
C ARG A 74 -1.49 -2.40 17.54
N ARG A 75 -1.67 -1.09 17.36
CA ARG A 75 -2.55 -0.25 18.18
C ARG A 75 -3.99 -0.79 18.23
N PHE A 76 -4.50 -1.27 17.10
CA PHE A 76 -5.88 -1.77 16.98
C PHE A 76 -5.99 -3.30 17.03
N ASN A 77 -4.92 -4.00 17.45
CA ASN A 77 -4.87 -5.46 17.56
C ASN A 77 -5.36 -6.20 16.30
N ALA A 78 -4.92 -5.74 15.12
CA ALA A 78 -5.27 -6.34 13.85
C ALA A 78 -4.69 -7.77 13.73
N HIS A 79 -5.42 -8.66 13.06
CA HIS A 79 -4.91 -10.02 12.84
C HIS A 79 -3.69 -10.00 11.89
N HIS A 80 -2.57 -10.58 12.31
CA HIS A 80 -1.30 -10.54 11.57
C HIS A 80 -1.41 -11.01 10.11
N LYS A 81 -2.26 -12.01 9.80
CA LYS A 81 -2.51 -12.44 8.40
C LYS A 81 -3.09 -11.32 7.51
N ASN A 82 -4.00 -10.51 8.05
CA ASN A 82 -4.56 -9.37 7.30
C ASN A 82 -3.48 -8.28 7.11
N ALA A 83 -2.67 -8.03 8.14
CA ALA A 83 -1.54 -7.12 8.05
C ALA A 83 -0.54 -7.57 6.97
N LYS A 84 -0.15 -8.85 6.96
CA LYS A 84 0.70 -9.44 5.91
C LYS A 84 0.11 -9.24 4.51
N TYR A 85 -1.17 -9.52 4.32
CA TYR A 85 -1.82 -9.39 3.02
C TYR A 85 -1.69 -7.96 2.48
N VAL A 86 -2.04 -6.96 3.29
CA VAL A 86 -1.97 -5.56 2.89
C VAL A 86 -0.53 -5.12 2.64
N LEU A 87 0.42 -5.49 3.51
CA LEU A 87 1.84 -5.21 3.29
C LEU A 87 2.34 -5.81 1.98
N MET A 88 2.03 -7.07 1.71
CA MET A 88 2.44 -7.71 0.45
C MET A 88 1.80 -7.06 -0.77
N GLU A 89 0.55 -6.58 -0.71
CA GLU A 89 -0.03 -5.78 -1.80
C GLU A 89 0.67 -4.42 -1.94
N MET A 90 1.01 -3.73 -0.85
CA MET A 90 1.82 -2.50 -0.87
C MET A 90 3.21 -2.72 -1.46
N LEU A 91 3.77 -3.94 -1.30
CA LEU A 91 5.08 -4.34 -1.82
C LEU A 91 5.03 -4.80 -3.28
N ALA A 92 3.92 -5.39 -3.72
CA ALA A 92 3.78 -5.97 -5.04
C ALA A 92 3.59 -4.90 -6.13
N LYS A 93 4.10 -5.19 -7.34
CA LYS A 93 3.93 -4.34 -8.53
C LYS A 93 2.86 -4.85 -9.50
N ARG A 94 2.31 -6.05 -9.26
CA ARG A 94 1.52 -6.80 -10.26
C ARG A 94 0.25 -6.10 -10.76
N ARG A 95 -0.34 -5.20 -9.96
CA ARG A 95 -1.64 -4.56 -10.23
C ARG A 95 -1.55 -3.06 -10.51
N HIS A 96 -0.34 -2.54 -10.58
CA HIS A 96 -0.07 -1.12 -10.75
C HIS A 96 0.53 -0.86 -12.14
N PRO A 97 0.24 0.30 -12.75
CA PRO A 97 0.86 0.67 -14.02
C PRO A 97 2.40 0.67 -13.91
N ARG A 98 3.09 0.21 -14.97
CA ARG A 98 4.56 0.10 -15.00
C ARG A 98 5.29 1.43 -14.78
N HIS A 99 4.65 2.55 -15.11
CA HIS A 99 5.21 3.89 -14.96
C HIS A 99 5.11 4.44 -13.53
N THR A 100 4.42 3.74 -12.62
CA THR A 100 4.31 4.16 -11.22
C THR A 100 5.69 4.09 -10.59
N ARG A 101 6.19 5.23 -10.08
CA ARG A 101 7.49 5.30 -9.40
C ARG A 101 7.36 4.76 -7.98
N TYR A 102 8.40 4.04 -7.55
CA TYR A 102 8.48 3.48 -6.21
C TYR A 102 9.77 3.94 -5.58
N ASP A 103 9.70 4.45 -4.36
CA ASP A 103 10.89 4.63 -3.56
C ASP A 103 11.50 3.26 -3.26
N PRO A 104 12.83 3.14 -3.33
CA PRO A 104 13.52 1.92 -2.92
C PRO A 104 13.23 1.65 -1.45
N LEU A 105 13.02 0.38 -1.13
CA LEU A 105 12.87 -0.08 0.25
C LEU A 105 14.23 -0.61 0.75
N PRO A 106 14.45 -0.65 2.08
CA PRO A 106 15.64 -1.26 2.64
C PRO A 106 15.84 -2.70 2.15
N PRO A 107 17.10 -3.14 1.95
CA PRO A 107 17.40 -4.53 1.66
C PRO A 107 16.72 -5.47 2.65
N GLY A 108 16.17 -6.58 2.15
CA GLY A 108 15.47 -7.57 2.97
C GLY A 108 14.03 -7.22 3.35
N LEU A 109 13.52 -6.01 3.07
CA LEU A 109 12.10 -5.70 3.17
C LEU A 109 11.39 -6.00 1.85
N ASP A 110 11.01 -7.26 1.66
CA ASP A 110 10.32 -7.76 0.46
C ASP A 110 9.13 -8.68 0.80
N ILE A 111 8.43 -9.15 -0.24
CA ILE A 111 7.25 -10.02 -0.10
C ILE A 111 7.62 -11.33 0.60
N ASP A 112 8.80 -11.89 0.33
CA ASP A 112 9.25 -13.14 0.93
C ASP A 112 9.54 -12.99 2.42
N ALA A 113 10.16 -11.87 2.81
CA ALA A 113 10.40 -11.56 4.21
C ALA A 113 9.09 -11.41 4.99
N VAL A 114 8.12 -10.65 4.44
CA VAL A 114 6.80 -10.48 5.06
C VAL A 114 6.04 -11.81 5.12
N SER A 115 6.11 -12.67 4.10
CA SER A 115 5.41 -13.95 4.07
C SER A 115 5.88 -14.92 5.16
N ARG A 116 7.14 -14.81 5.61
CA ARG A 116 7.69 -15.63 6.70
C ARG A 116 7.22 -15.20 8.08
N CYS A 117 6.80 -13.95 8.29
CA CYS A 117 6.29 -13.48 9.57
C CYS A 117 5.06 -14.31 10.05
N LYS A 118 5.04 -14.64 11.34
CA LYS A 118 4.00 -15.43 12.02
C LYS A 118 3.25 -14.63 13.09
N SER A 119 3.71 -13.44 13.42
CA SER A 119 3.08 -12.53 14.38
C SER A 119 3.13 -11.06 13.90
N LEU A 120 2.40 -10.16 14.56
CA LEU A 120 2.58 -8.72 14.35
C LEU A 120 3.95 -8.24 14.84
N ASP A 121 4.51 -8.88 15.87
CA ASP A 121 5.81 -8.51 16.43
C ASP A 121 6.95 -8.86 15.46
N ASP A 122 6.84 -9.96 14.71
CA ASP A 122 7.77 -10.31 13.63
C ASP A 122 7.75 -9.25 12.51
N ILE A 123 6.55 -8.75 12.18
CA ILE A 123 6.36 -7.73 11.14
C ILE A 123 6.96 -6.39 11.61
N LEU A 124 6.72 -6.01 12.86
CA LEU A 124 7.34 -4.83 13.48
C LEU A 124 8.86 -4.95 13.43
N ALA A 125 9.41 -6.08 13.88
CA ALA A 125 10.85 -6.33 13.85
C ALA A 125 11.42 -6.22 12.42
N LEU A 126 10.70 -6.72 11.41
CA LEU A 126 11.11 -6.63 10.01
C LEU A 126 11.10 -5.18 9.48
N VAL A 127 10.01 -4.44 9.70
CA VAL A 127 9.81 -3.09 9.13
C VAL A 127 10.61 -2.00 9.87
N PHE A 128 10.93 -2.25 11.14
CA PHE A 128 11.76 -1.40 11.98
C PHE A 128 13.18 -1.95 12.17
N CYS A 129 13.54 -3.04 11.48
CA CYS A 129 14.91 -3.53 11.48
C CYS A 129 15.83 -2.37 11.05
N PRO A 130 16.85 -2.03 11.85
CA PRO A 130 17.63 -0.85 11.61
C PRO A 130 18.46 -1.01 10.32
N ASP A 131 18.30 -0.04 9.42
CA ASP A 131 19.34 0.37 8.48
C ASP A 131 19.56 1.89 8.68
N PRO A 132 20.78 2.41 8.45
CA PRO A 132 21.33 3.62 9.07
C PRO A 132 20.79 4.95 8.51
N VAL A 133 19.56 5.01 8.00
CA VAL A 133 18.99 6.24 7.46
C VAL A 133 18.28 7.02 8.58
N PRO A 134 18.79 8.20 9.00
CA PRO A 134 18.08 9.05 9.92
C PRO A 134 16.92 9.71 9.16
N LEU A 135 15.71 9.18 9.31
CA LEU A 135 14.50 9.86 8.86
C LEU A 135 14.11 10.86 9.96
N ALA A 136 14.60 12.10 9.82
CA ALA A 136 14.00 13.25 10.48
C ALA A 136 12.63 13.50 9.85
N ILE A 137 11.62 12.83 10.40
CA ILE A 137 10.22 13.15 10.14
C ILE A 137 9.69 13.70 11.46
N ASP A 138 9.42 15.00 11.48
CA ASP A 138 8.58 15.61 12.51
C ASP A 138 7.19 15.00 12.36
N HIS A 139 6.96 13.90 13.06
CA HIS A 139 5.60 13.43 13.29
C HIS A 139 4.92 14.50 14.14
N PRO A 140 3.85 15.17 13.66
CA PRO A 140 3.03 15.97 14.56
C PRO A 140 2.56 15.01 15.66
N ALA A 141 2.84 15.37 16.91
CA ALA A 141 2.57 14.55 18.07
C ALA A 141 1.17 13.94 17.96
N ALA A 142 1.11 12.61 17.83
CA ALA A 142 -0.15 11.90 17.88
C ALA A 142 -0.81 12.28 19.21
N SER A 143 -1.92 13.03 19.15
CA SER A 143 -2.72 13.39 20.31
C SER A 143 -3.20 12.11 20.99
N THR A 144 -2.44 11.63 21.96
CA THR A 144 -2.73 10.51 22.85
C THR A 144 -3.75 10.98 23.90
N ALA A 145 -4.99 11.13 23.47
CA ALA A 145 -6.13 11.22 24.37
C ALA A 145 -7.35 10.59 23.69
N GLN A 146 -7.34 9.26 23.62
CA GLN A 146 -8.56 8.50 23.38
C GLN A 146 -8.71 7.52 24.53
N ALA A 147 -9.77 7.70 25.30
CA ALA A 147 -10.17 6.79 26.36
C ALA A 147 -10.27 5.36 25.79
N PRO A 148 -9.95 4.32 26.58
CA PRO A 148 -10.08 2.94 26.14
C PRO A 148 -11.54 2.68 25.73
N VAL A 149 -11.79 2.54 24.44
CA VAL A 149 -13.06 2.04 23.95
C VAL A 149 -13.06 0.56 24.30
N ALA A 150 -13.89 0.17 25.26
CA ALA A 150 -14.07 -1.22 25.64
C ALA A 150 -14.39 -2.03 24.38
N ALA A 151 -13.53 -2.98 24.04
CA ALA A 151 -13.78 -3.91 22.95
C ALA A 151 -15.10 -4.64 23.25
N PRO A 152 -16.03 -4.77 22.29
CA PRO A 152 -17.22 -5.59 22.48
C PRO A 152 -16.77 -7.03 22.79
N THR A 153 -16.98 -7.47 24.03
CA THR A 153 -16.60 -8.81 24.52
C THR A 153 -17.48 -9.94 23.93
N ASP A 154 -18.50 -9.59 23.13
CA ASP A 154 -19.53 -10.51 22.64
C ASP A 154 -19.54 -10.71 21.11
N LEU A 155 -18.44 -10.37 20.42
CA LEU A 155 -18.29 -10.80 19.03
C LEU A 155 -17.97 -12.30 19.00
N LYS A 156 -18.99 -13.11 18.72
CA LYS A 156 -18.80 -14.51 18.34
C LYS A 156 -17.66 -14.60 17.32
N PRO A 157 -16.65 -15.46 17.51
CA PRO A 157 -15.60 -15.64 16.52
C PRO A 157 -16.25 -15.94 15.17
N LEU A 158 -15.95 -15.13 14.15
CA LEU A 158 -16.50 -15.37 12.81
C LEU A 158 -16.19 -16.81 12.41
N PRO A 159 -17.19 -17.56 11.90
CA PRO A 159 -16.98 -18.93 11.45
C PRO A 159 -15.93 -18.92 10.35
N ASP A 160 -14.83 -19.63 10.63
CA ASP A 160 -13.64 -19.85 9.81
C ASP A 160 -13.34 -18.73 8.80
N ALA A 161 -12.66 -17.69 9.32
CA ALA A 161 -12.02 -16.68 8.48
C ALA A 161 -11.22 -17.39 7.39
N ARG A 162 -11.70 -17.31 6.13
CA ARG A 162 -11.05 -17.87 4.95
C ARG A 162 -9.54 -17.71 5.11
N ARG A 163 -8.83 -18.82 5.33
CA ARG A 163 -7.39 -18.81 5.47
C ARG A 163 -6.85 -18.24 4.16
N TYR A 164 -6.31 -17.02 4.21
CA TYR A 164 -5.57 -16.47 3.09
C TYR A 164 -4.40 -17.42 2.83
N ASP A 165 -4.38 -17.99 1.62
CA ASP A 165 -3.34 -18.89 1.16
C ASP A 165 -2.14 -18.07 0.69
N ASP A 166 -0.98 -18.28 1.32
CA ASP A 166 0.28 -17.62 0.96
C ASP A 166 0.68 -17.94 -0.50
N ALA A 167 0.14 -19.03 -1.09
CA ALA A 167 0.33 -19.39 -2.50
C ALA A 167 -0.10 -18.27 -3.48
N TYR A 168 -1.02 -17.40 -3.07
CA TYR A 168 -1.49 -16.28 -3.87
C TYR A 168 -0.41 -15.24 -4.22
N PHE A 169 0.66 -15.16 -3.41
CA PHE A 169 1.83 -14.32 -3.70
C PHE A 169 3.01 -15.13 -4.25
N ALA A 170 3.08 -16.44 -3.94
CA ALA A 170 4.16 -17.33 -4.40
C ALA A 170 4.25 -17.42 -5.94
N ALA A 171 3.12 -17.35 -6.65
CA ALA A 171 3.10 -17.40 -8.12
C ALA A 171 3.76 -16.17 -8.80
N ASP A 172 3.76 -15.00 -8.14
CA ASP A 172 4.43 -13.79 -8.67
C ASP A 172 5.94 -13.84 -8.39
N LEU A 173 6.35 -14.50 -7.31
CA LEU A 173 7.75 -14.67 -6.93
C LEU A 173 8.46 -15.68 -7.82
N SER A 174 7.80 -16.80 -8.16
CA SER A 174 8.35 -17.79 -9.08
C SER A 174 8.58 -17.22 -10.49
N ALA A 175 7.71 -16.32 -10.95
CA ALA A 175 7.84 -15.63 -12.24
C ALA A 175 9.00 -14.63 -12.30
N ARG A 176 9.46 -14.09 -11.15
CA ARG A 176 10.62 -13.19 -11.09
C ARG A 176 11.94 -13.95 -11.01
N SER A 177 11.95 -15.12 -10.39
CA SER A 177 13.13 -15.97 -10.26
C SER A 177 13.58 -16.55 -11.61
N THR A 178 12.64 -16.87 -12.51
CA THR A 178 12.92 -17.38 -13.87
C THR A 178 13.51 -16.36 -14.84
N VAL A 179 13.38 -15.06 -14.56
CA VAL A 179 13.95 -13.99 -15.41
C VAL A 179 15.40 -13.68 -15.04
N ALA A 180 15.83 -14.04 -13.83
CA ALA A 180 17.19 -13.77 -13.36
C ALA A 180 18.25 -14.79 -13.85
N THR A 181 17.85 -15.87 -14.53
CA THR A 181 18.75 -16.95 -14.97
C THR A 181 19.07 -16.98 -16.46
N THR A 182 18.61 -16.00 -17.26
CA THR A 182 18.96 -15.85 -18.68
C THR A 182 19.79 -14.60 -18.95
N THR A 183 20.93 -14.48 -18.28
CA THR A 183 22.05 -13.63 -18.74
C THR A 183 23.35 -14.43 -18.67
N GLY A 184 23.41 -15.48 -19.47
CA GLY A 184 24.66 -16.09 -19.92
C GLY A 184 24.70 -15.94 -21.42
N ASP A 185 25.19 -14.79 -21.88
CA ASP A 185 25.56 -14.58 -23.28
C ASP A 185 27.03 -14.99 -23.40
N PRO A 186 27.34 -16.19 -23.95
CA PRO A 186 28.71 -16.53 -24.27
C PRO A 186 29.13 -15.69 -25.47
N ARG A 187 30.24 -14.98 -25.29
CA ARG A 187 31.05 -14.48 -26.39
C ARG A 187 31.27 -15.62 -27.39
N ASP A 188 30.91 -15.38 -28.64
CA ASP A 188 31.59 -16.01 -29.77
C ASP A 188 32.33 -14.91 -30.53
N ASP A 189 33.65 -15.04 -30.45
CA ASP A 189 34.63 -14.47 -31.35
C ASP A 189 34.48 -15.07 -32.77
N ASP A 190 35.11 -14.40 -33.74
CA ASP A 190 35.51 -14.84 -35.08
C ASP A 190 34.67 -14.42 -36.32
N VAL A 191 35.42 -13.68 -37.18
CA VAL A 191 35.30 -13.30 -38.61
C VAL A 191 34.54 -12.01 -38.95
#